data_AF-A0A7C5A2A0-F1
#
_entry.id   AF-A0A7C5A2A0-F1
#
_cell.length_a   1.000
_cell.length_b   1.000
_cell.length_c   1.000
_cell.angle_alpha   90.00
_cell.angle_beta   90.00
_cell.angle_gamma   90.00
#
_symmetry.space_group_name_H-M   'P 1'
#
loop_
_entity.id
_entity.type
_entity.pdbx_description
1 polymer ?
#
loop_
_entity_poly.entity_id
_entity_poly.type
_entity_poly.pdbx_seq_one_letter_code
_entity_poly.pdbx_strand_id
1 'polypeptide(L)'
;MAIFRDPCFIPPCARVRCSMADTREMRQQELARLLLQKARQDLALVMSVADSDVVADEIVGFHIQQAIEKTIKAALTRLGSQYEFTHDLSILYRQAEHSGLTLPASIDAVEELTVFAVQFRYLLYQEEQGFDRSAGLTLAEKFVEWANSIIELPARPSPQPNDDNQPAG
;
A
#
# COMPACT_ATOMS: atom_id res chain seq x y z
N MET A 1 -10.26 19.72 69.93
CA MET A 1 -11.01 18.80 69.04
C MET A 1 -10.74 19.25 67.62
N ALA A 2 -9.77 18.61 66.95
CA ALA A 2 -9.94 17.50 66.01
C ALA A 2 -10.15 18.04 64.57
N ILE A 3 -9.07 18.20 63.77
CA ILE A 3 -8.65 17.33 62.64
C ILE A 3 -9.68 17.38 61.48
N PHE A 4 -9.39 17.90 60.28
CA PHE A 4 -8.67 17.18 59.22
C PHE A 4 -8.08 18.10 58.14
N ARG A 5 -6.87 17.73 57.73
CA ARG A 5 -6.12 18.16 56.56
C ARG A 5 -6.57 17.39 55.31
N ASP A 6 -6.24 17.98 54.16
CA ASP A 6 -5.82 17.33 52.92
C ASP A 6 -6.83 17.05 51.77
N PRO A 7 -6.30 17.06 50.52
CA PRO A 7 -6.90 17.70 49.36
C PRO A 7 -7.25 16.68 48.26
N CYS A 8 -8.20 17.03 47.40
CA CYS A 8 -8.26 16.53 46.02
C CYS A 8 -9.36 17.27 45.27
N PHE A 9 -9.03 18.41 44.68
CA PHE A 9 -9.80 18.90 43.54
C PHE A 9 -9.14 18.30 42.29
N ILE A 10 -9.42 17.02 42.05
CA ILE A 10 -9.15 16.40 40.74
C ILE A 10 -10.36 16.77 39.88
N PRO A 11 -10.25 17.69 38.90
CA PRO A 11 -11.29 17.80 37.90
C PRO A 11 -11.38 16.44 37.20
N PRO A 12 -12.58 15.91 36.89
CA PRO A 12 -12.68 14.69 36.12
C PRO A 12 -11.88 14.91 34.84
N CYS A 13 -10.83 14.10 34.64
CA CYS A 13 -10.09 14.03 33.40
C CYS A 13 -11.10 14.16 32.27
N ALA A 14 -10.97 15.23 31.48
CA ALA A 14 -11.65 15.34 30.22
C ALA A 14 -11.47 13.98 29.55
N ARG A 15 -12.57 13.25 29.44
CA ARG A 15 -12.63 11.97 28.76
C ARG A 15 -12.46 12.32 27.30
N VAL A 16 -11.22 12.65 26.92
CA VAL A 16 -10.75 12.60 25.55
C VAL A 16 -11.20 11.23 25.12
N ARG A 17 -12.20 11.21 24.23
CA ARG A 17 -12.56 10.01 23.52
C ARG A 17 -11.30 9.67 22.74
N CYS A 18 -10.40 8.91 23.35
CA CYS A 18 -9.36 8.19 22.65
C CYS A 18 -10.16 7.14 21.87
N SER A 19 -10.64 7.58 20.71
CA SER A 19 -11.54 6.84 19.86
C SER A 19 -10.74 5.64 19.36
N MET A 20 -11.12 4.42 19.72
CA MET A 20 -10.42 3.23 19.22
C MET A 20 -10.37 3.18 17.68
N ALA A 21 -11.29 3.87 16.99
CA ALA A 21 -11.26 4.04 15.53
C ALA A 21 -9.98 4.76 15.04
N ASP A 22 -9.46 5.69 15.83
CA ASP A 22 -8.24 6.48 15.56
C ASP A 22 -7.00 5.56 15.50
N THR A 23 -6.96 4.52 16.33
CA THR A 23 -5.83 3.56 16.35
C THR A 23 -5.79 2.60 15.16
N ARG A 24 -6.95 2.28 14.57
CA ARG A 24 -7.00 1.39 13.39
C ARG A 24 -6.60 2.15 12.15
N GLU A 25 -7.12 3.36 11.98
CA GLU A 25 -6.78 4.22 10.85
C GLU A 25 -5.30 4.61 10.87
N MET A 26 -4.75 5.03 12.02
CA MET A 26 -3.31 5.31 12.14
C MET A 26 -2.46 4.10 11.77
N ARG A 27 -2.76 2.90 12.29
CA ARG A 27 -2.04 1.67 11.94
C ARG A 27 -2.12 1.31 10.46
N GLN A 28 -3.27 1.54 9.82
CA GLN A 28 -3.44 1.34 8.39
C GLN A 28 -2.57 2.34 7.59
N GLN A 29 -2.53 3.60 8.00
CA GLN A 29 -1.68 4.60 7.35
C GLN A 29 -0.18 4.27 7.51
N GLU A 30 0.25 3.85 8.70
CA GLU A 30 1.63 3.39 8.94
C GLU A 30 1.97 2.16 8.10
N LEU A 31 1.09 1.17 8.05
CA LEU A 31 1.26 -0.03 7.24
C LEU A 31 1.34 0.30 5.74
N ALA A 32 0.48 1.18 5.24
CA ALA A 32 0.51 1.63 3.85
C ALA A 32 1.86 2.30 3.52
N ARG A 33 2.37 3.18 4.40
CA ARG A 33 3.69 3.81 4.23
C ARG A 33 4.82 2.78 4.26
N LEU A 34 4.75 1.80 5.16
CA LEU A 34 5.73 0.72 5.22
C LEU A 34 5.75 -0.11 3.94
N LEU A 35 4.59 -0.48 3.41
CA LEU A 35 4.47 -1.22 2.15
C LEU A 35 5.05 -0.43 0.97
N LEU A 36 4.74 0.86 0.85
CA LEU A 36 5.34 1.72 -0.17
C LEU A 36 6.86 1.81 -0.01
N GLN A 37 7.36 1.92 1.21
CA GLN A 37 8.80 1.93 1.47
C GLN A 37 9.45 0.61 1.04
N LYS A 38 8.79 -0.54 1.25
CA LYS A 38 9.27 -1.84 0.77
C LYS A 38 9.26 -1.91 -0.76
N ALA A 39 8.21 -1.44 -1.42
CA ALA A 39 8.18 -1.36 -2.88
C ALA A 39 9.36 -0.55 -3.45
N ARG A 40 9.68 0.59 -2.83
CA ARG A 40 10.84 1.42 -3.21
C ARG A 40 12.17 0.69 -3.03
N GLN A 41 12.29 -0.17 -2.02
CA GLN A 41 13.49 -0.98 -1.81
C GLN A 41 13.66 -2.03 -2.92
N ASP A 42 12.58 -2.69 -3.35
CA ASP A 42 12.62 -3.60 -4.50
C ASP A 42 12.97 -2.86 -5.79
N LEU A 43 12.35 -1.70 -6.03
CA LEU A 43 12.64 -0.86 -7.20
C LEU A 43 14.10 -0.41 -7.22
N ALA A 44 14.63 0.06 -6.08
CA ALA A 44 16.03 0.49 -5.98
C ALA A 44 17.02 -0.66 -6.28
N LEU A 45 16.69 -1.89 -5.86
CA LEU A 45 17.47 -3.07 -6.21
C LEU A 45 17.48 -3.28 -7.73
N VAL A 46 16.30 -3.30 -8.36
CA VAL A 46 16.15 -3.47 -9.81
C VAL A 46 16.94 -2.41 -10.57
N MET A 47 16.83 -1.14 -10.18
CA MET A 47 17.61 -0.04 -10.78
C MET A 47 19.12 -0.26 -10.66
N SER A 48 19.60 -0.79 -9.54
CA SER A 48 21.03 -1.02 -9.32
C SER A 48 21.62 -2.19 -10.13
N VAL A 49 20.76 -3.08 -10.63
CA VAL A 49 21.16 -4.29 -11.36
C VAL A 49 20.59 -4.36 -12.78
N ALA A 50 19.95 -3.30 -13.26
CA ALA A 50 19.26 -3.28 -14.55
C ALA A 50 20.18 -3.70 -15.70
N ASP A 51 21.40 -3.12 -15.74
CA ASP A 51 22.43 -3.39 -16.76
C ASP A 51 23.38 -4.55 -16.40
N SER A 52 23.07 -5.32 -15.34
CA SER A 52 23.94 -6.39 -14.87
C SER A 52 23.62 -7.72 -15.55
N ASP A 53 24.55 -8.22 -16.36
CA ASP A 53 24.47 -9.56 -16.96
C ASP A 53 24.70 -10.70 -15.94
N VAL A 54 25.09 -10.37 -14.70
CA VAL A 54 25.35 -11.35 -13.64
C VAL A 54 24.07 -11.74 -12.90
N VAL A 55 23.10 -10.82 -12.82
CA VAL A 55 21.82 -11.08 -12.16
C VAL A 55 20.89 -11.68 -13.19
N ALA A 56 20.27 -12.81 -12.86
CA ALA A 56 19.35 -13.47 -13.77
C ALA A 56 18.02 -12.69 -13.90
N ASP A 57 17.40 -12.75 -15.07
CA ASP A 57 16.16 -12.05 -15.38
C ASP A 57 15.02 -12.43 -14.42
N GLU A 58 14.99 -13.67 -13.95
CA GLU A 58 14.01 -14.16 -13.00
C GLU A 58 14.08 -13.43 -11.65
N ILE A 59 15.30 -13.06 -11.22
CA ILE A 59 15.51 -12.29 -9.98
C ILE A 59 15.01 -10.86 -10.18
N VAL A 60 15.34 -10.25 -11.32
CA VAL A 60 14.91 -8.88 -11.66
C VAL A 60 13.38 -8.82 -11.77
N GLY A 61 12.78 -9.73 -12.53
CA GLY A 61 11.34 -9.86 -12.71
C GLY A 61 10.61 -10.12 -11.39
N PHE A 62 11.17 -10.96 -10.51
CA PHE A 62 10.62 -11.17 -9.17
C PHE A 62 10.54 -9.88 -8.35
N HIS A 63 11.61 -9.08 -8.33
CA HIS A 63 11.60 -7.82 -7.59
C HIS A 63 10.69 -6.76 -8.21
N ILE A 64 10.55 -6.73 -9.54
CA ILE A 64 9.56 -5.90 -10.24
C ILE A 64 8.13 -6.28 -9.82
N GLN A 65 7.79 -7.57 -9.85
CA GLN A 65 6.49 -8.06 -9.40
C GLN A 65 6.24 -7.68 -7.93
N GLN A 66 7.24 -7.88 -7.06
CA GLN A 66 7.15 -7.53 -5.65
C GLN A 66 6.93 -6.03 -5.42
N ALA A 67 7.61 -5.17 -6.19
CA ALA A 67 7.42 -3.73 -6.12
C ALA A 67 5.96 -3.36 -6.45
N ILE A 68 5.43 -3.87 -7.57
CA ILE A 68 4.05 -3.62 -8.01
C ILE A 68 3.04 -4.17 -6.98
N GLU A 69 3.20 -5.41 -6.52
CA GLU A 69 2.33 -6.04 -5.52
C GLU A 69 2.20 -5.18 -4.26
N LYS A 70 3.35 -4.70 -3.75
CA LYS A 70 3.42 -3.89 -2.54
C LYS A 70 2.78 -2.51 -2.74
N THR A 71 2.91 -1.89 -3.91
CA THR A 71 2.23 -0.61 -4.20
C THR A 71 0.71 -0.74 -4.20
N ILE A 72 0.16 -1.80 -4.81
CA ILE A 72 -1.29 -2.07 -4.83
C ILE A 72 -1.79 -2.34 -3.41
N LYS A 73 -1.09 -3.17 -2.65
CA LYS A 73 -1.42 -3.44 -1.24
C LYS A 73 -1.33 -2.18 -0.39
N ALA A 74 -0.36 -1.30 -0.64
CA ALA A 74 -0.23 -0.03 0.06
C ALA A 74 -1.45 0.88 -0.19
N ALA A 75 -1.87 1.00 -1.45
CA ALA A 75 -3.05 1.78 -1.84
C ALA A 75 -4.35 1.22 -1.23
N LEU A 76 -4.57 -0.10 -1.32
CA LEU A 76 -5.72 -0.77 -0.69
C LEU A 76 -5.73 -0.58 0.84
N THR A 77 -4.56 -0.72 1.48
CA THR A 77 -4.40 -0.48 2.92
C THR A 77 -4.76 0.96 3.29
N ARG A 78 -4.33 1.95 2.48
CA ARG A 78 -4.61 3.36 2.71
C ARG A 78 -6.11 3.68 2.65
N LEU A 79 -6.87 2.97 1.82
CA LEU A 79 -8.33 3.06 1.73
C LEU A 79 -9.05 2.28 2.84
N GLY A 80 -8.34 1.48 3.63
CA GLY A 80 -8.94 0.58 4.61
C GLY A 80 -9.61 -0.65 3.99
N SER A 81 -9.40 -0.90 2.70
CA SER A 81 -9.91 -2.08 1.99
C SER A 81 -9.14 -3.33 2.41
N GLN A 82 -9.87 -4.44 2.56
CA GLN A 82 -9.26 -5.75 2.74
C GLN A 82 -8.82 -6.30 1.38
N TYR A 83 -7.73 -7.05 1.37
CA TYR A 83 -7.22 -7.76 0.21
C TYR A 83 -6.75 -9.14 0.63
N GLU A 84 -6.67 -10.05 -0.33
CA GLU A 84 -6.21 -11.40 -0.07
C GLU A 84 -4.68 -11.44 0.09
N PHE A 85 -4.19 -12.28 0.99
CA PHE A 85 -2.76 -12.59 1.10
C PHE A 85 -2.33 -13.53 -0.03
N THR A 86 -2.38 -13.01 -1.25
CA THR A 86 -1.96 -13.66 -2.48
C THR A 86 -0.79 -12.91 -3.10
N HIS A 87 -0.01 -13.62 -3.91
CA HIS A 87 1.02 -13.07 -4.80
C HIS A 87 0.54 -12.93 -6.25
N ASP A 88 -0.74 -13.24 -6.49
CA ASP A 88 -1.39 -13.07 -7.77
C ASP A 88 -1.75 -11.59 -7.97
N LEU A 89 -1.03 -10.93 -8.89
CA LEU A 89 -1.26 -9.53 -9.21
C LEU A 89 -2.62 -9.29 -9.86
N SER A 90 -3.16 -10.23 -10.63
CA SER A 90 -4.49 -10.09 -11.26
C SER A 90 -5.60 -10.05 -10.23
N ILE A 91 -5.51 -10.86 -9.17
CA ILE A 91 -6.45 -10.82 -8.04
C ILE A 91 -6.38 -9.45 -7.35
N LEU A 92 -5.17 -8.97 -7.01
CA LEU A 92 -4.97 -7.69 -6.34
C LEU A 92 -5.41 -6.50 -7.20
N TYR A 93 -5.15 -6.56 -8.50
CA TYR A 93 -5.57 -5.56 -9.48
C TYR A 93 -7.08 -5.42 -9.49
N ARG A 94 -7.81 -6.55 -9.63
CA ARG A 94 -9.28 -6.55 -9.56
C ARG A 94 -9.78 -6.03 -8.22
N GLN A 95 -9.16 -6.39 -7.10
CA GLN A 95 -9.54 -5.87 -5.76
C GLN A 95 -9.36 -4.35 -5.66
N ALA A 96 -8.32 -3.79 -6.27
CA ALA A 96 -8.09 -2.36 -6.35
C ALA A 96 -9.16 -1.66 -7.20
N GLU A 97 -9.50 -2.18 -8.37
CA GLU A 97 -10.58 -1.63 -9.20
C GLU A 97 -11.93 -1.66 -8.47
N HIS A 98 -12.28 -2.76 -7.81
CA HIS A 98 -13.51 -2.87 -7.02
C HIS A 98 -13.54 -1.90 -5.83
N SER A 99 -12.37 -1.44 -5.36
CA SER A 99 -12.25 -0.40 -4.32
C SER A 99 -12.34 1.02 -4.88
N GLY A 100 -12.56 1.18 -6.19
CA GLY A 100 -12.65 2.47 -6.87
C GLY A 100 -11.30 3.10 -7.22
N LEU A 101 -10.20 2.34 -7.17
CA LEU A 101 -8.90 2.81 -7.61
C LEU A 101 -8.77 2.68 -9.13
N THR A 102 -8.16 3.70 -9.75
CA THR A 102 -7.69 3.62 -11.14
C THR A 102 -6.20 3.36 -11.12
N LEU A 103 -5.77 2.21 -11.64
CA LEU A 103 -4.37 1.79 -11.68
C LEU A 103 -3.64 2.42 -12.88
N PRO A 104 -2.30 2.58 -12.83
CA PRO A 104 -1.54 3.32 -13.85
C PRO A 104 -1.23 2.51 -15.12
N ALA A 105 -1.66 1.25 -15.19
CA ALA A 105 -1.48 0.37 -16.33
C ALA A 105 -2.65 -0.61 -16.43
N SER A 106 -2.87 -1.21 -17.61
CA SER A 106 -3.90 -2.23 -17.80
C SER A 106 -3.55 -3.53 -17.08
N ILE A 107 -4.58 -4.35 -16.81
CA ILE A 107 -4.39 -5.70 -16.27
C ILE A 107 -3.49 -6.56 -17.18
N ASP A 108 -3.61 -6.44 -18.50
CA ASP A 108 -2.79 -7.20 -19.47
C ASP A 108 -1.30 -6.92 -19.28
N ALA A 109 -0.91 -5.65 -19.09
CA ALA A 109 0.48 -5.26 -18.89
C ALA A 109 1.04 -5.77 -17.54
N VAL A 110 0.17 -5.90 -16.53
CA VAL A 110 0.52 -6.46 -15.23
C VAL A 110 0.60 -8.00 -15.30
N GLU A 111 -0.28 -8.62 -16.07
CA GLU A 111 -0.31 -10.06 -16.29
C GLU A 111 0.91 -10.54 -17.08
N GLU A 112 1.33 -9.79 -18.09
CA GLU A 112 2.55 -10.08 -18.85
C GLU A 112 3.76 -10.21 -17.92
N LEU A 113 3.88 -9.35 -16.90
CA LEU A 113 4.91 -9.46 -15.86
C LEU A 113 4.78 -10.71 -14.98
N THR A 114 3.55 -11.11 -14.60
CA THR A 114 3.35 -12.35 -13.81
C THR A 114 3.62 -13.61 -14.61
N VAL A 115 3.39 -13.58 -15.92
CA VAL A 115 3.70 -14.67 -16.83
C VAL A 115 5.21 -14.89 -16.86
N PHE A 116 6.03 -13.84 -16.86
CA PHE A 116 7.49 -13.98 -16.72
C PHE A 116 7.92 -14.54 -15.35
N ALA A 117 7.19 -14.25 -14.26
CA ALA A 117 7.51 -14.80 -12.94
C ALA A 117 7.07 -16.27 -12.74
N VAL A 118 6.08 -16.76 -13.52
CA VAL A 118 5.50 -18.11 -13.39
C VAL A 118 5.90 -19.06 -14.52
N GLN A 119 6.10 -18.60 -15.75
CA GLN A 119 6.47 -19.45 -16.91
C GLN A 119 7.93 -19.88 -16.95
N PHE A 120 8.81 -19.35 -16.12
CA PHE A 120 10.17 -19.88 -15.99
C PHE A 120 10.23 -21.29 -15.34
N ARG A 121 9.10 -21.80 -14.83
CA ARG A 121 9.00 -23.23 -14.45
C ARG A 121 8.70 -24.18 -15.62
N TYR A 122 8.35 -23.69 -16.81
CA TYR A 122 7.87 -24.56 -17.92
C TYR A 122 8.39 -24.25 -19.33
N LEU A 123 9.41 -23.40 -19.51
CA LEU A 123 10.01 -23.15 -20.83
C LEU A 123 11.43 -23.71 -20.93
N LEU A 124 11.53 -25.04 -20.95
CA LEU A 124 12.72 -25.75 -21.44
C LEU A 124 12.87 -25.68 -22.99
N TYR A 125 12.09 -24.85 -23.72
CA TYR A 125 12.01 -24.96 -25.19
C TYR A 125 11.76 -23.67 -26.00
N GLN A 126 11.91 -22.45 -25.48
CA GLN A 126 11.88 -21.24 -26.33
C GLN A 126 12.97 -20.23 -25.93
N GLU A 127 14.05 -20.20 -26.71
CA GLU A 127 15.27 -19.41 -26.47
C GLU A 127 15.20 -17.93 -26.92
N GLU A 128 14.05 -17.36 -27.31
CA GLU A 128 14.08 -16.09 -28.09
C GLU A 128 13.34 -14.87 -27.52
N GLN A 129 12.71 -14.92 -26.35
CA GLN A 129 12.14 -13.71 -25.74
C GLN A 129 12.66 -13.55 -24.31
N GLY A 130 13.82 -12.90 -24.18
CA GLY A 130 14.36 -12.49 -22.87
C GLY A 130 13.42 -11.50 -22.18
N PHE A 131 13.51 -11.40 -20.86
CA PHE A 131 12.68 -10.49 -20.08
C PHE A 131 13.12 -9.04 -20.33
N ASP A 132 12.20 -8.17 -20.77
CA ASP A 132 12.49 -6.75 -20.94
C ASP A 132 12.55 -6.05 -19.57
N ARG A 133 13.75 -5.98 -19.01
CA ARG A 133 14.04 -5.30 -17.73
C ARG A 133 13.65 -3.84 -17.76
N SER A 134 13.82 -3.16 -18.89
CA SER A 134 13.54 -1.72 -19.01
C SER A 134 12.04 -1.47 -18.94
N ALA A 135 11.25 -2.24 -19.68
CA ALA A 135 9.80 -2.17 -19.64
C ALA A 135 9.26 -2.48 -18.24
N GLY A 136 9.75 -3.53 -17.60
CA GLY A 136 9.35 -3.89 -16.24
C GLY A 136 9.74 -2.85 -15.19
N LEU A 137 10.92 -2.24 -15.32
CA LEU A 137 11.37 -1.13 -14.46
C LEU A 137 10.45 0.09 -14.61
N THR A 138 10.21 0.55 -15.84
CA THR A 138 9.31 1.68 -16.12
C THR A 138 7.90 1.43 -15.57
N LEU A 139 7.41 0.19 -15.64
CA LEU A 139 6.11 -0.16 -15.09
C LEU A 139 6.13 -0.08 -13.56
N ALA A 140 7.14 -0.63 -12.89
CA ALA A 140 7.27 -0.53 -11.44
C ALA A 140 7.38 0.93 -10.95
N GLU A 141 8.11 1.79 -11.67
CA GLU A 141 8.19 3.23 -11.38
C GLU A 141 6.82 3.89 -11.39
N LYS A 142 6.01 3.68 -12.44
CA LYS A 142 4.64 4.20 -12.54
C LYS A 142 3.77 3.77 -11.35
N PHE A 143 3.89 2.52 -10.92
CA PHE A 143 3.16 2.00 -9.78
C PHE A 143 3.62 2.61 -8.45
N VAL A 144 4.92 2.85 -8.27
CA VAL A 144 5.46 3.54 -7.09
C VAL A 144 4.99 4.98 -7.03
N GLU A 145 5.03 5.72 -8.13
CA GLU A 145 4.53 7.10 -8.22
C GLU A 145 3.02 7.16 -7.94
N TRP A 146 2.26 6.26 -8.55
CA TRP A 146 0.83 6.13 -8.33
C TRP A 146 0.49 5.88 -6.85
N ALA A 147 1.12 4.90 -6.20
CA ALA A 147 0.85 4.62 -4.79
C ALA A 147 1.29 5.77 -3.87
N ASN A 148 2.37 6.48 -4.22
CA ASN A 148 2.78 7.68 -3.49
C ASN A 148 1.68 8.74 -3.52
N SER A 149 1.09 9.00 -4.69
CA SER A 149 0.00 9.97 -4.84
C SER A 149 -1.21 9.64 -3.96
N ILE A 150 -1.50 8.35 -3.76
CA ILE A 150 -2.61 7.89 -2.92
C ILE A 150 -2.28 8.05 -1.42
N ILE A 151 -1.04 7.78 -1.04
CA ILE A 151 -0.60 7.81 0.36
C ILE A 151 -0.44 9.23 0.88
N GLU A 152 -0.02 10.16 0.03
CA GLU A 152 0.15 11.58 0.36
C GLU A 152 -1.19 12.35 0.45
N LEU A 153 -2.31 11.77 0.02
CA LEU A 153 -3.63 12.39 0.19
C LEU A 153 -3.91 12.68 1.68
N PRO A 154 -4.39 13.89 2.03
CA PRO A 154 -4.75 14.22 3.41
C PRO A 154 -5.80 13.22 3.94
N ALA A 155 -5.75 12.93 5.23
CA ALA A 155 -6.77 12.09 5.88
C ALA A 155 -8.17 12.62 5.55
N ARG A 156 -9.10 11.71 5.22
CA ARG A 156 -10.47 12.10 4.88
C ARG A 156 -11.04 12.82 6.11
N PRO A 157 -11.57 14.05 5.99
CA PRO A 157 -12.07 14.77 7.15
C PRO A 157 -13.15 13.93 7.84
N SER A 158 -13.01 13.78 9.16
CA SER A 158 -14.00 13.08 9.98
C SER A 158 -15.38 13.74 9.81
N PRO A 159 -16.47 12.96 9.79
CA PRO A 159 -17.82 13.53 9.75
C PRO A 159 -17.98 14.45 10.97
N GLN A 160 -18.17 15.75 10.72
CA GLN A 160 -18.50 16.71 11.77
C GLN A 160 -19.81 16.26 12.43
N PRO A 161 -19.91 16.17 13.76
CA PRO A 161 -21.18 15.89 14.41
C PRO A 161 -22.16 17.03 14.07
N ASN A 162 -23.33 16.68 13.54
CA ASN A 162 -24.40 17.63 13.24
C ASN A 162 -24.71 18.46 14.49
N ASP A 163 -24.66 19.78 14.32
CA ASP A 163 -24.97 20.78 15.35
C ASP A 163 -26.50 20.94 15.49
N ASP A 164 -27.21 19.85 15.80
CA ASP A 164 -28.65 19.85 16.06
C ASP A 164 -28.93 20.07 17.55
N ASN A 165 -28.34 21.10 18.16
CA ASN A 165 -28.74 21.51 19.50
C ASN A 165 -28.72 23.04 19.69
N GLN A 166 -29.56 23.73 18.91
CA GLN A 166 -30.03 25.06 19.27
C GLN A 166 -31.31 24.94 20.10
N PRO A 167 -31.33 25.37 21.37
CA PRO A 167 -32.58 25.50 22.10
C PRO A 167 -33.39 26.62 21.47
N ALA A 168 -34.63 26.31 21.08
CA ALA A 168 -35.62 27.31 20.68
C ALA A 168 -35.84 28.28 21.86
N GLY A 169 -35.58 29.57 21.61
CA GLY A 169 -35.94 30.67 22.50
C GLY A 169 -37.42 31.01 22.44
#